data_AF-A0A1F5UHH4-F1
#
_entry.id   AF-A0A1F5UHH4-F1
#
_cell.length_a   1.000
_cell.length_b   1.000
_cell.length_c   1.000
_cell.angle_alpha   90.00
_cell.angle_beta   90.00
_cell.angle_gamma   90.00
#
_symmetry.space_group_name_H-M   'P 1'
#
loop_
_entity.id
_entity.type
_entity.pdbx_description
1 polymer ?
#
loop_
_entity_poly.entity_id
_entity_poly.type
_entity_poly.pdbx_seq_one_letter_code
_entity_poly.pdbx_strand_id
1 'polypeptide(L)'
;MLTLDNIKIDSKPDFQRFLKVLKRTGKPDRVPFYELFSNIHEQVVGDKVKKSECKDEAEYLYKLRSFYNKRLGYDYLEVFSPYYLPSAAHKKSDEGRSFTQAGDSMVSTMEQFEKYPWPDLNAIKWDNFKRAGDYLPEGMKCIAMSPGGIEEAVILNIMGYEQVCTAMYEDPALLKKVFDKVGETMEYLFKGYVSYDFVGAVIISDDLGFKTQTMLPPKSLHEYVFPWYKRLIKIAHDAGRPVILHSCGNLKEIYEDLITMGIDAKHSYEDVIMPVWEFKKTYGNRITALGGFDVDKICRLTEPEVRKHARFIVDNAAKEGGYAMGTGNSVANYVNIQNFLAMLEETFNYGKY
;
A
#
# COMPACT_ATOMS: atom_id res chain seq x y z
N MET A 1 29.13 -2.56 -8.99
CA MET A 1 27.65 -2.45 -8.91
C MET A 1 27.24 -2.74 -7.48
N LEU A 2 26.36 -1.92 -6.93
CA LEU A 2 25.75 -2.07 -5.61
C LEU A 2 24.82 -3.28 -5.61
N THR A 3 24.94 -4.17 -4.62
CA THR A 3 24.15 -5.39 -4.46
C THR A 3 23.82 -5.59 -2.98
N LEU A 4 23.02 -6.61 -2.65
CA LEU A 4 22.80 -6.98 -1.25
C LEU A 4 24.09 -7.35 -0.50
N ASP A 5 25.17 -7.75 -1.18
CA ASP A 5 26.39 -8.21 -0.50
C ASP A 5 27.30 -7.05 -0.10
N ASN A 6 27.24 -5.92 -0.80
CA ASN A 6 28.08 -4.75 -0.53
C ASN A 6 27.31 -3.50 -0.08
N ILE A 7 25.98 -3.55 0.00
CA ILE A 7 25.16 -2.45 0.52
C ILE A 7 25.42 -2.19 2.01
N LYS A 8 25.68 -0.92 2.33
CA LYS A 8 26.06 -0.42 3.66
C LYS A 8 24.83 0.00 4.48
N ILE A 9 23.97 -0.98 4.75
CA ILE A 9 22.83 -0.87 5.67
C ILE A 9 23.07 -1.82 6.85
N ASP A 10 23.26 -1.27 8.05
CA ASP A 10 23.33 -2.02 9.32
C ASP A 10 21.91 -2.22 9.86
N SER A 11 21.23 -3.24 9.34
CA SER A 11 19.82 -3.46 9.64
C SER A 11 19.58 -4.02 11.03
N LYS A 12 18.84 -3.26 11.84
CA LYS A 12 18.31 -3.63 13.15
C LYS A 12 16.82 -3.29 13.15
N PRO A 13 15.95 -4.23 12.72
CA PRO A 13 14.52 -3.96 12.61
C PRO A 13 13.94 -3.53 13.96
N ASP A 14 13.16 -2.46 13.95
CA ASP A 14 12.40 -1.99 15.11
C ASP A 14 11.12 -1.30 14.63
N PHE A 15 10.00 -2.01 14.74
CA PHE A 15 8.70 -1.49 14.33
C PHE A 15 8.27 -0.27 15.16
N GLN A 16 8.81 -0.05 16.37
CA GLN A 16 8.51 1.15 17.14
C GLN A 16 9.00 2.42 16.44
N ARG A 17 10.09 2.32 15.64
CA ARG A 17 10.56 3.39 14.76
C ARG A 17 9.46 3.84 13.81
N PHE A 18 8.88 2.87 13.12
CA PHE A 18 7.84 3.12 12.12
C PHE A 18 6.52 3.56 12.79
N LEU A 19 6.14 2.93 13.90
CA LEU A 19 4.95 3.30 14.67
C LEU A 19 5.00 4.74 15.19
N LYS A 20 6.18 5.20 15.66
CA LYS A 20 6.39 6.59 16.08
C LYS A 20 6.14 7.58 14.94
N VAL A 21 6.56 7.24 13.73
CA VAL A 21 6.33 8.02 12.51
C VAL A 21 4.85 8.02 12.11
N LEU A 22 4.19 6.86 12.09
CA LEU A 22 2.75 6.78 11.76
C LEU A 22 1.91 7.62 12.73
N LYS A 23 2.15 7.47 14.04
CA LYS A 23 1.42 8.20 15.09
C LYS A 23 1.90 9.64 15.32
N ARG A 24 2.95 10.07 14.62
CA ARG A 24 3.59 11.40 14.77
C ARG A 24 3.91 11.76 16.23
N THR A 25 4.39 10.79 17.01
CA THR A 25 4.69 10.96 18.44
C THR A 25 6.14 11.40 18.72
N GLY A 26 6.93 11.64 17.67
CA GLY A 26 8.28 12.19 17.77
C GLY A 26 9.15 11.80 16.59
N LYS A 27 10.45 12.12 16.71
CA LYS A 27 11.47 11.72 15.72
C LYS A 27 12.02 10.33 16.08
N PRO A 28 12.07 9.38 15.13
CA PRO A 28 12.81 8.13 15.31
C PRO A 28 14.33 8.39 15.33
N ASP A 29 15.14 7.34 15.53
CA ASP A 29 16.61 7.36 15.43
C ASP A 29 17.13 7.56 14.00
N ARG A 30 16.35 7.13 12.99
CA ARG A 30 16.60 7.38 11.56
C ARG A 30 15.30 7.45 10.78
N VAL A 31 15.35 7.94 9.56
CA VAL A 31 14.24 7.88 8.61
C VAL A 31 13.91 6.40 8.35
N PRO A 32 12.70 5.92 8.71
CA PRO A 32 12.29 4.56 8.41
C PRO A 32 11.99 4.41 6.93
N PHE A 33 11.90 3.16 6.47
CA PHE A 33 11.50 2.84 5.11
C PHE A 33 10.06 2.39 5.02
N TYR A 34 9.43 2.62 3.87
CA TYR A 34 8.10 2.14 3.54
C TYR A 34 7.98 1.92 2.03
N GLU A 35 7.59 0.72 1.62
CA GLU A 35 7.13 0.36 0.29
C GLU A 35 5.73 -0.27 0.41
N LEU A 36 4.88 -0.07 -0.59
CA LEU A 36 3.59 -0.76 -0.64
C LEU A 36 3.76 -2.26 -0.89
N PHE A 37 4.56 -2.60 -1.91
CA PHE A 37 5.12 -3.93 -2.17
C PHE A 37 6.22 -3.82 -3.22
N SER A 38 6.98 -4.89 -3.41
CA SER A 38 8.07 -4.96 -4.38
C SER A 38 7.97 -6.17 -5.32
N ASN A 39 8.28 -5.97 -6.59
CA ASN A 39 8.34 -7.03 -7.62
C ASN A 39 9.78 -7.44 -7.96
N ILE A 40 10.77 -6.93 -7.22
CA ILE A 40 12.20 -7.22 -7.47
C ILE A 40 12.82 -8.12 -6.40
N HIS A 41 12.01 -8.72 -5.50
CA HIS A 41 12.50 -9.56 -4.40
C HIS A 41 13.48 -10.64 -4.88
N GLU A 42 13.09 -11.44 -5.87
CA GLU A 42 13.94 -12.51 -6.41
C GLU A 42 15.19 -11.96 -7.10
N GLN A 43 15.05 -10.87 -7.86
CA GLN A 43 16.18 -10.22 -8.56
C GLN A 43 17.24 -9.69 -7.57
N VAL A 44 16.80 -9.24 -6.40
CA VAL A 44 17.68 -8.66 -5.37
C VAL A 44 18.24 -9.72 -4.43
N VAL A 45 17.43 -10.70 -4.03
CA VAL A 45 17.84 -11.76 -3.09
C VAL A 45 18.68 -12.84 -3.77
N GLY A 46 18.34 -13.20 -5.02
CA GLY A 46 18.97 -14.31 -5.75
C GLY A 46 18.85 -15.64 -5.00
N ASP A 47 19.88 -16.47 -5.06
CA ASP A 47 19.89 -17.84 -4.49
C ASP A 47 20.00 -17.92 -2.96
N LYS A 48 19.95 -16.78 -2.26
CA LYS A 48 20.05 -16.72 -0.79
C LYS A 48 18.82 -17.30 -0.09
N VAL A 49 17.68 -17.37 -0.79
CA VAL A 49 16.47 -18.06 -0.35
C VAL A 49 15.98 -18.94 -1.49
N LYS A 50 15.95 -20.25 -1.30
CA LYS A 50 15.60 -21.20 -2.37
C LYS A 50 14.20 -21.75 -2.17
N LYS A 51 13.41 -21.72 -3.24
CA LYS A 51 12.07 -22.30 -3.28
C LYS A 51 12.06 -23.80 -2.96
N SER A 52 13.09 -24.54 -3.37
CA SER A 52 13.25 -25.98 -3.10
C SER A 52 13.40 -26.33 -1.61
N GLU A 53 13.72 -25.35 -0.76
CA GLU A 53 13.90 -25.51 0.69
C GLU A 53 12.64 -25.12 1.49
N CYS A 54 11.54 -24.85 0.80
CA CYS A 54 10.27 -24.41 1.38
C CYS A 54 9.19 -25.48 1.17
N LYS A 55 8.28 -25.64 2.13
CA LYS A 55 7.20 -26.64 2.06
C LYS A 55 6.18 -26.32 0.97
N ASP A 56 5.94 -25.04 0.74
CA ASP A 56 5.00 -24.52 -0.24
C ASP A 56 5.35 -23.09 -0.68
N GLU A 57 4.57 -22.55 -1.60
CA GLU A 57 4.72 -21.19 -2.14
C GLU A 57 4.65 -20.11 -1.05
N ALA A 58 3.73 -20.26 -0.09
CA ALA A 58 3.50 -19.24 0.92
C ALA A 58 4.71 -19.11 1.85
N GLU A 59 5.30 -20.23 2.28
CA GLU A 59 6.54 -20.23 3.05
C GLU A 59 7.68 -19.61 2.25
N TYR A 60 7.84 -19.95 0.97
CA TYR A 60 8.86 -19.37 0.11
C TYR A 60 8.74 -17.84 0.05
N LEU A 61 7.54 -17.33 -0.23
CA LEU A 61 7.30 -15.89 -0.32
C LEU A 61 7.57 -15.16 1.00
N TYR A 62 7.16 -15.72 2.15
CA TYR A 62 7.43 -15.10 3.44
C TYR A 62 8.92 -15.12 3.80
N LYS A 63 9.64 -16.22 3.55
CA LYS A 63 11.10 -16.28 3.75
C LYS A 63 11.82 -15.28 2.85
N LEU A 64 11.46 -15.23 1.57
CA LEU A 64 12.05 -14.33 0.58
C LEU A 64 11.87 -12.86 0.99
N ARG A 65 10.64 -12.46 1.32
CA ARG A 65 10.32 -11.08 1.73
C ARG A 65 10.93 -10.73 3.07
N SER A 66 10.91 -11.63 4.05
CA SER A 66 11.53 -11.39 5.36
C SER A 66 13.04 -11.20 5.24
N PHE A 67 13.70 -11.99 4.40
CA PHE A 67 15.12 -11.83 4.10
C PHE A 67 15.39 -10.47 3.41
N TYR A 68 14.62 -10.14 2.38
CA TYR A 68 14.72 -8.88 1.64
C TYR A 68 14.51 -7.67 2.55
N ASN A 69 13.39 -7.62 3.27
CA ASN A 69 13.03 -6.52 4.17
C ASN A 69 14.07 -6.35 5.26
N LYS A 70 14.49 -7.45 5.90
CA LYS A 70 15.53 -7.41 6.94
C LYS A 70 16.83 -6.90 6.35
N ARG A 71 17.30 -7.43 5.22
CA ARG A 71 18.61 -7.04 4.67
C ARG A 71 18.66 -5.58 4.23
N LEU A 72 17.54 -5.03 3.76
CA LEU A 72 17.42 -3.66 3.26
C LEU A 72 17.02 -2.63 4.33
N GLY A 73 16.84 -3.03 5.58
CA GLY A 73 16.57 -2.09 6.68
C GLY A 73 15.11 -1.65 6.78
N TYR A 74 14.16 -2.43 6.27
CA TYR A 74 12.75 -2.24 6.60
C TYR A 74 12.47 -2.70 8.03
N ASP A 75 11.41 -2.18 8.62
CA ASP A 75 11.02 -2.46 10.02
C ASP A 75 9.77 -3.33 10.13
N TYR A 76 9.28 -3.84 9.00
CA TYR A 76 8.01 -4.55 8.90
C TYR A 76 8.02 -5.57 7.76
N LEU A 77 6.93 -6.34 7.68
CA LEU A 77 6.62 -7.24 6.58
C LEU A 77 5.21 -6.94 6.04
N GLU A 78 5.07 -6.78 4.73
CA GLU A 78 3.78 -6.67 4.05
C GLU A 78 3.10 -8.05 3.98
N VAL A 79 1.86 -8.12 4.46
CA VAL A 79 1.06 -9.35 4.40
C VAL A 79 -0.22 -9.09 3.64
N PHE A 80 -0.37 -9.81 2.55
CA PHE A 80 -1.51 -9.68 1.65
C PHE A 80 -2.78 -10.30 2.25
N SER A 81 -3.92 -9.81 1.78
CA SER A 81 -5.24 -10.29 2.19
C SER A 81 -5.40 -11.80 1.98
N PRO A 82 -6.07 -12.53 2.89
CA PRO A 82 -6.43 -13.94 2.71
C PRO A 82 -7.51 -14.15 1.64
N TYR A 83 -8.15 -13.08 1.17
CA TYR A 83 -9.26 -13.15 0.22
C TYR A 83 -9.21 -12.00 -0.78
N TYR A 84 -9.54 -12.28 -2.04
CA TYR A 84 -9.73 -11.29 -3.09
C TYR A 84 -11.08 -11.51 -3.74
N LEU A 85 -11.79 -10.41 -4.00
CA LEU A 85 -13.06 -10.46 -4.73
C LEU A 85 -12.83 -11.01 -6.15
N PRO A 86 -13.74 -11.86 -6.65
CA PRO A 86 -13.76 -12.26 -8.05
C PRO A 86 -13.73 -11.02 -8.94
N SER A 87 -12.84 -11.05 -9.94
CA SER A 87 -12.53 -9.89 -10.77
C SER A 87 -12.84 -10.18 -12.23
N ALA A 88 -13.49 -9.23 -12.89
CA ALA A 88 -13.71 -9.23 -14.33
C ALA A 88 -12.44 -8.80 -15.07
N ALA A 89 -11.49 -8.18 -14.34
CA ALA A 89 -10.36 -7.53 -14.93
C ALA A 89 -9.47 -8.52 -15.69
N HIS A 90 -9.03 -8.09 -16.87
CA HIS A 90 -8.14 -8.88 -17.70
C HIS A 90 -6.70 -8.60 -17.29
N LYS A 91 -6.03 -9.62 -16.73
CA LYS A 91 -4.58 -9.58 -16.56
C LYS A 91 -3.92 -9.75 -17.93
N LYS A 92 -3.17 -8.74 -18.36
CA LYS A 92 -2.39 -8.77 -19.59
C LYS A 92 -0.90 -8.71 -19.27
N SER A 93 -0.12 -9.42 -20.06
CA SER A 93 1.34 -9.34 -20.06
C SER A 93 1.82 -9.00 -21.46
N ASP A 94 2.58 -7.92 -21.59
CA ASP A 94 3.19 -7.50 -22.84
C ASP A 94 4.64 -7.09 -22.60
N GLU A 95 5.58 -7.63 -23.38
CA GLU A 95 7.03 -7.38 -23.27
C GLU A 95 7.61 -7.39 -21.83
N GLY A 96 7.13 -8.32 -20.98
CA GLY A 96 7.59 -8.44 -19.59
C GLY A 96 6.95 -7.44 -18.59
N ARG A 97 6.07 -6.56 -19.07
CA ARG A 97 5.19 -5.73 -18.24
C ARG A 97 3.87 -6.47 -18.02
N SER A 98 3.46 -6.62 -16.76
CA SER A 98 2.12 -7.08 -16.41
C SER A 98 1.26 -5.88 -16.00
N PHE A 99 0.02 -5.83 -16.47
CA PHE A 99 -0.95 -4.81 -16.08
C PHE A 99 -2.36 -5.37 -16.05
N THR A 100 -3.22 -4.72 -15.28
CA THR A 100 -4.65 -5.07 -15.16
C THR A 100 -5.44 -4.06 -15.96
N GLN A 101 -6.20 -4.53 -16.95
CA GLN A 101 -7.17 -3.72 -17.65
C GLN A 101 -8.53 -3.95 -16.98
N ALA A 102 -9.23 -2.87 -16.61
CA ALA A 102 -10.62 -2.96 -16.14
C ALA A 102 -11.41 -3.81 -17.14
N GLY A 103 -12.05 -4.86 -16.63
CA GLY A 103 -12.78 -5.82 -17.44
C GLY A 103 -14.19 -5.35 -17.78
N ASP A 104 -14.92 -6.19 -18.52
CA ASP A 104 -16.36 -6.03 -18.71
C ASP A 104 -17.09 -6.05 -17.36
N SER A 105 -18.28 -5.46 -17.32
CA SER A 105 -19.11 -5.50 -16.12
C SER A 105 -19.56 -6.93 -15.80
N MET A 106 -19.23 -7.45 -14.62
CA MET A 106 -19.86 -8.67 -14.09
C MET A 106 -21.23 -8.38 -13.46
N VAL A 107 -21.46 -7.15 -12.99
CA VAL A 107 -22.71 -6.72 -12.36
C VAL A 107 -23.16 -5.39 -12.94
N SER A 108 -24.16 -5.44 -13.81
CA SER A 108 -24.88 -4.26 -14.32
C SER A 108 -26.37 -4.27 -13.98
N THR A 109 -26.88 -5.36 -13.40
CA THR A 109 -28.28 -5.53 -13.00
C THR A 109 -28.41 -6.20 -11.63
N MET A 110 -29.57 -6.03 -10.98
CA MET A 110 -29.89 -6.73 -9.73
C MET A 110 -29.83 -8.25 -9.84
N GLU A 111 -30.23 -8.83 -10.99
CA GLU A 111 -30.14 -10.29 -11.17
C GLU A 111 -28.69 -10.79 -11.16
N GLN A 112 -27.78 -10.06 -11.81
CA GLN A 112 -26.36 -10.37 -11.79
C GLN A 112 -25.74 -10.14 -10.42
N PHE A 113 -26.20 -9.12 -9.68
CA PHE A 113 -25.78 -8.89 -8.29
C PHE A 113 -26.06 -10.09 -7.39
N GLU A 114 -27.26 -10.68 -7.48
CA GLU A 114 -27.64 -11.86 -6.68
C GLU A 114 -26.87 -13.13 -7.11
N LYS A 115 -26.45 -13.21 -8.38
CA LYS A 115 -25.65 -14.32 -8.93
C LYS A 115 -24.15 -14.14 -8.74
N TYR A 116 -23.69 -12.93 -8.42
CA TYR A 116 -22.27 -12.66 -8.22
C TYR A 116 -21.77 -13.52 -7.05
N PRO A 117 -20.60 -14.18 -7.18
CA PRO A 117 -20.04 -15.05 -6.15
C PRO A 117 -19.47 -14.27 -4.96
N TRP A 118 -20.35 -13.59 -4.21
CA TRP A 118 -20.01 -12.92 -2.96
C TRP A 118 -19.40 -13.91 -1.97
N PRO A 119 -18.38 -13.51 -1.17
CA PRO A 119 -17.74 -14.41 -0.23
C PRO A 119 -18.71 -14.87 0.87
N ASP A 120 -18.66 -16.16 1.20
CA ASP A 120 -18.98 -16.59 2.55
C ASP A 120 -17.82 -16.17 3.46
N LEU A 121 -18.04 -15.10 4.22
CA LEU A 121 -17.03 -14.50 5.09
C LEU A 121 -16.48 -15.52 6.10
N ASN A 122 -17.32 -16.42 6.62
CA ASN A 122 -16.90 -17.44 7.58
C ASN A 122 -16.04 -18.54 6.94
N ALA A 123 -16.09 -18.68 5.61
CA ALA A 123 -15.29 -19.65 4.87
C ALA A 123 -13.88 -19.14 4.52
N ILE A 124 -13.60 -17.84 4.71
CA ILE A 124 -12.29 -17.24 4.42
C ILE A 124 -11.20 -17.92 5.26
N LYS A 125 -10.19 -18.45 4.58
CA LYS A 125 -9.07 -19.18 5.19
C LYS A 125 -7.95 -18.24 5.60
N TRP A 126 -7.74 -18.13 6.90
CA TRP A 126 -6.71 -17.26 7.49
C TRP A 126 -5.35 -17.94 7.65
N ASP A 127 -5.22 -19.21 7.30
CA ASP A 127 -4.01 -20.02 7.54
C ASP A 127 -2.75 -19.35 6.97
N ASN A 128 -2.78 -18.91 5.72
CA ASN A 128 -1.65 -18.24 5.09
C ASN A 128 -1.38 -16.85 5.68
N PHE A 129 -2.40 -16.12 6.11
CA PHE A 129 -2.23 -14.82 6.78
C PHE A 129 -1.56 -15.00 8.15
N LYS A 130 -2.06 -15.95 8.95
CA LYS A 130 -1.51 -16.29 10.27
C LYS A 130 -0.05 -16.73 10.20
N ARG A 131 0.31 -17.52 9.17
CA ARG A 131 1.67 -18.00 8.94
C ARG A 131 2.70 -16.88 8.80
N ALA A 132 2.30 -15.66 8.42
CA ALA A 132 3.24 -14.54 8.35
C ALA A 132 3.94 -14.30 9.70
N GLY A 133 3.23 -14.49 10.81
CA GLY A 133 3.78 -14.35 12.16
C GLY A 133 4.97 -15.25 12.45
N ASP A 134 5.02 -16.44 11.84
CA ASP A 134 6.10 -17.43 12.04
C ASP A 134 7.39 -17.04 11.31
N TYR A 135 7.31 -16.15 10.32
CA TYR A 135 8.45 -15.73 9.49
C TYR A 135 8.89 -14.29 9.76
N LEU A 136 8.23 -13.58 10.68
CA LEU A 136 8.61 -12.22 11.07
C LEU A 136 10.00 -12.21 11.72
N PRO A 137 10.97 -11.46 11.17
CA PRO A 137 12.21 -11.17 11.88
C PRO A 137 11.95 -10.49 13.23
N GLU A 138 12.82 -10.76 14.21
CA GLU A 138 12.79 -10.07 15.50
C GLU A 138 12.80 -8.54 15.33
N GLY A 139 11.96 -7.86 16.10
CA GLY A 139 11.76 -6.41 16.03
C GLY A 139 10.77 -5.94 14.97
N MET A 140 10.37 -6.77 14.00
CA MET A 140 9.37 -6.42 12.99
C MET A 140 7.93 -6.67 13.46
N LYS A 141 6.98 -5.96 12.82
CA LYS A 141 5.56 -6.35 12.78
C LYS A 141 5.06 -6.45 11.35
N CYS A 142 3.87 -7.02 11.20
CA CYS A 142 3.15 -7.08 9.93
C CYS A 142 2.45 -5.75 9.63
N ILE A 143 2.42 -5.33 8.37
CA ILE A 143 1.42 -4.40 7.85
C ILE A 143 0.45 -5.19 6.99
N ALA A 144 -0.81 -5.27 7.43
CA ALA A 144 -1.85 -6.05 6.75
C ALA A 144 -2.47 -5.24 5.61
N MET A 145 -2.49 -5.79 4.40
CA MET A 145 -3.01 -5.12 3.21
C MET A 145 -4.44 -5.56 2.91
N SER A 146 -5.33 -4.61 2.64
CA SER A 146 -6.64 -4.90 2.04
C SER A 146 -6.47 -5.50 0.63
N PRO A 147 -7.44 -6.29 0.14
CA PRO A 147 -7.42 -6.86 -1.21
C PRO A 147 -7.80 -5.84 -2.29
N GLY A 148 -7.11 -4.70 -2.28
CA GLY A 148 -7.53 -3.50 -3.00
C GLY A 148 -8.54 -2.68 -2.22
N GLY A 149 -9.14 -1.74 -2.93
CA GLY A 149 -9.94 -0.66 -2.37
C GLY A 149 -11.43 -0.92 -2.42
N ILE A 150 -12.22 -0.07 -1.79
CA ILE A 150 -13.67 -0.12 -1.93
C ILE A 150 -14.06 0.41 -3.30
N GLU A 151 -13.58 1.60 -3.68
CA GLU A 151 -13.81 2.14 -5.02
C GLU A 151 -13.13 1.29 -6.09
N GLU A 152 -11.86 0.95 -5.87
CA GLU A 152 -11.09 0.12 -6.79
C GLU A 152 -11.76 -1.24 -7.04
N ALA A 153 -12.27 -1.92 -6.01
CA ALA A 153 -12.93 -3.21 -6.21
C ALA A 153 -14.24 -3.07 -6.99
N VAL A 154 -15.04 -2.04 -6.72
CA VAL A 154 -16.28 -1.81 -7.49
C VAL A 154 -15.97 -1.50 -8.95
N ILE A 155 -14.99 -0.62 -9.22
CA ILE A 155 -14.63 -0.20 -10.57
C ILE A 155 -13.88 -1.29 -11.34
N LEU A 156 -12.80 -1.84 -10.79
CA LEU A 156 -11.92 -2.76 -11.51
C LEU A 156 -12.42 -4.19 -11.48
N ASN A 157 -12.95 -4.65 -10.35
CA ASN A 157 -13.28 -6.05 -10.17
C ASN A 157 -14.72 -6.37 -10.54
N ILE A 158 -15.69 -5.49 -10.28
CA ILE A 158 -17.12 -5.88 -10.31
C ILE A 158 -17.89 -5.24 -11.47
N MET A 159 -17.97 -3.91 -11.49
CA MET A 159 -18.90 -3.21 -12.38
C MET A 159 -18.24 -2.65 -13.64
N GLY A 160 -16.95 -2.30 -13.61
CA GLY A 160 -16.33 -1.53 -14.69
C GLY A 160 -16.64 -0.02 -14.55
N TYR A 161 -15.70 0.82 -14.97
CA TYR A 161 -15.80 2.27 -14.75
C TYR A 161 -17.00 2.93 -15.45
N GLU A 162 -17.28 2.51 -16.69
CA GLU A 162 -18.42 3.02 -17.47
C GLU A 162 -19.76 2.67 -16.80
N GLN A 163 -19.91 1.42 -16.35
CA GLN A 163 -21.12 0.99 -15.67
C GLN A 163 -21.31 1.72 -14.33
N VAL A 164 -20.24 1.97 -13.57
CA VAL A 164 -20.33 2.78 -12.35
C VAL A 164 -20.83 4.19 -12.69
N CYS A 165 -20.29 4.80 -13.74
CA CYS A 165 -20.73 6.12 -14.21
C CYS A 165 -22.23 6.14 -14.56
N THR A 166 -22.71 5.13 -15.30
CA THR A 166 -24.12 5.02 -15.70
C THR A 166 -25.03 4.72 -14.50
N ALA A 167 -24.65 3.75 -13.66
CA ALA A 167 -25.44 3.32 -12.51
C ALA A 167 -25.60 4.42 -11.45
N MET A 168 -24.67 5.36 -11.32
CA MET A 168 -24.83 6.53 -10.44
C MET A 168 -26.11 7.34 -10.74
N TYR A 169 -26.59 7.32 -11.99
CA TYR A 169 -27.78 8.06 -12.41
C TYR A 169 -28.97 7.15 -12.66
N GLU A 170 -28.74 5.98 -13.26
CA GLU A 170 -29.82 5.10 -13.72
C GLU A 170 -30.27 4.09 -12.64
N ASP A 171 -29.36 3.61 -11.80
CA ASP A 171 -29.66 2.64 -10.74
C ASP A 171 -28.75 2.83 -9.51
N PRO A 172 -28.89 3.95 -8.78
CA PRO A 172 -28.10 4.21 -7.57
C PRO A 172 -28.37 3.18 -6.47
N ALA A 173 -29.52 2.50 -6.49
CA ALA A 173 -29.85 1.47 -5.52
C ALA A 173 -28.98 0.21 -5.72
N LEU A 174 -28.81 -0.25 -6.97
CA LEU A 174 -27.86 -1.32 -7.28
C LEU A 174 -26.44 -0.91 -6.91
N LEU A 175 -26.02 0.30 -7.32
CA LEU A 175 -24.66 0.79 -7.03
C LEU A 175 -24.38 0.78 -5.53
N LYS A 176 -25.32 1.31 -4.72
CA LYS A 176 -25.21 1.30 -3.26
C LYS A 176 -25.07 -0.11 -2.69
N LYS A 177 -25.86 -1.07 -3.17
CA LYS A 177 -25.77 -2.47 -2.73
C LYS A 177 -24.42 -3.10 -3.05
N VAL A 178 -23.86 -2.82 -4.22
CA VAL A 178 -22.52 -3.32 -4.60
C VAL A 178 -21.45 -2.75 -3.66
N PHE A 179 -21.45 -1.43 -3.45
CA PHE A 179 -20.54 -0.79 -2.50
C PHE A 179 -20.69 -1.34 -1.08
N ASP A 180 -21.92 -1.59 -0.64
CA ASP A 180 -22.18 -2.15 0.69
C ASP A 180 -21.62 -3.57 0.84
N LYS A 181 -21.82 -4.44 -0.16
CA LYS A 181 -21.24 -5.81 -0.12
C LYS A 181 -19.71 -5.79 -0.08
N VAL A 182 -19.08 -4.89 -0.83
CA VAL A 182 -17.62 -4.71 -0.78
C VAL A 182 -17.19 -4.18 0.59
N GLY A 183 -17.87 -3.17 1.11
CA GLY A 183 -17.60 -2.59 2.42
C GLY A 183 -17.75 -3.59 3.58
N GLU A 184 -18.80 -4.41 3.58
CA GLU A 184 -19.00 -5.52 4.54
C GLU A 184 -17.84 -6.52 4.51
N THR A 185 -17.37 -6.86 3.31
CA THR A 185 -16.23 -7.76 3.11
C THR A 185 -14.95 -7.15 3.69
N MET A 186 -14.69 -5.88 3.42
CA MET A 186 -13.54 -5.15 3.97
C MET A 186 -13.64 -5.05 5.51
N GLU A 187 -14.83 -4.80 6.05
CA GLU A 187 -15.05 -4.72 7.50
C GLU A 187 -14.69 -6.04 8.20
N TYR A 188 -15.12 -7.16 7.61
CA TYR A 188 -14.77 -8.49 8.12
C TYR A 188 -13.26 -8.75 8.08
N LEU A 189 -12.60 -8.42 6.97
CA LEU A 189 -11.15 -8.57 6.84
C LEU A 189 -10.39 -7.71 7.85
N PHE A 190 -10.80 -6.46 8.06
CA PHE A 190 -10.16 -5.58 9.05
C PHE A 190 -10.30 -6.11 10.47
N LYS A 191 -11.48 -6.64 10.85
CA LYS A 191 -11.66 -7.32 12.15
C LYS A 191 -10.72 -8.52 12.29
N GLY A 192 -10.56 -9.30 11.23
CA GLY A 192 -9.61 -10.41 11.19
C GLY A 192 -8.16 -9.95 11.34
N TYR A 193 -7.72 -8.93 10.60
CA TYR A 193 -6.35 -8.38 10.69
C TYR A 193 -6.00 -7.96 12.11
N VAL A 194 -6.85 -7.16 12.73
CA VAL A 194 -6.55 -6.57 14.04
C VAL A 194 -6.64 -7.58 15.19
N SER A 195 -7.17 -8.78 14.95
CA SER A 195 -7.21 -9.87 15.92
C SER A 195 -5.85 -10.55 16.15
N TYR A 196 -4.86 -10.27 15.30
CA TYR A 196 -3.51 -10.84 15.40
C TYR A 196 -2.51 -9.84 15.99
N ASP A 197 -1.87 -10.18 17.12
CA ASP A 197 -0.95 -9.29 17.85
C ASP A 197 0.28 -8.85 17.03
N PHE A 198 0.70 -9.70 16.10
CA PHE A 198 1.82 -9.45 15.19
C PHE A 198 1.50 -8.39 14.13
N VAL A 199 0.23 -8.03 13.91
CA VAL A 199 -0.16 -6.93 13.03
C VAL A 199 0.12 -5.61 13.73
N GLY A 200 0.95 -4.78 13.10
CA GLY A 200 1.39 -3.48 13.61
C GLY A 200 0.61 -2.30 13.04
N ALA A 201 0.15 -2.40 11.79
CA ALA A 201 -0.66 -1.42 11.07
C ALA A 201 -1.51 -2.11 10.00
N VAL A 202 -2.49 -1.40 9.45
CA VAL A 202 -3.33 -1.88 8.34
C VAL A 202 -3.34 -0.87 7.19
N ILE A 203 -3.47 -1.37 5.96
CA ILE A 203 -3.56 -0.54 4.75
C ILE A 203 -4.97 -0.66 4.15
N ILE A 204 -5.57 0.49 3.84
CA ILE A 204 -6.64 0.62 2.85
C ILE A 204 -5.95 0.91 1.52
N SER A 205 -5.93 -0.04 0.60
CA SER A 205 -5.28 0.09 -0.72
C SER A 205 -6.32 0.47 -1.77
N ASP A 206 -6.65 1.75 -1.95
CA ASP A 206 -7.76 2.17 -2.81
C ASP A 206 -7.34 3.33 -3.70
N ASP A 207 -7.28 3.12 -5.01
CA ASP A 207 -6.90 4.16 -5.97
C ASP A 207 -8.09 5.06 -6.30
N LEU A 208 -8.16 6.20 -5.62
CA LEU A 208 -9.28 7.15 -5.70
C LEU A 208 -9.10 8.24 -6.77
N GLY A 209 -7.99 8.24 -7.51
CA GLY A 209 -7.56 9.40 -8.31
C GLY A 209 -7.06 9.08 -9.71
N PHE A 210 -7.45 9.94 -10.66
CA PHE A 210 -6.71 10.17 -11.89
C PHE A 210 -5.62 11.22 -11.68
N LYS A 211 -4.86 11.54 -12.74
CA LYS A 211 -3.84 12.59 -12.69
C LYS A 211 -4.39 13.96 -12.25
N THR A 212 -5.62 14.30 -12.63
CA THR A 212 -6.16 15.67 -12.48
C THR A 212 -7.23 15.80 -11.40
N GLN A 213 -7.94 14.72 -11.07
CA GLN A 213 -9.08 14.72 -10.16
C GLN A 213 -9.29 13.33 -9.55
N THR A 214 -10.27 13.20 -8.64
CA THR A 214 -10.73 11.89 -8.16
C THR A 214 -11.40 11.09 -9.28
N MET A 215 -11.45 9.75 -9.19
CA MET A 215 -12.17 8.96 -10.20
C MET A 215 -13.68 9.13 -10.05
N LEU A 216 -14.21 8.95 -8.83
CA LEU A 216 -15.58 9.33 -8.54
C LEU A 216 -15.68 10.78 -8.04
N PRO A 217 -16.79 11.49 -8.34
CA PRO A 217 -17.02 12.82 -7.77
C PRO A 217 -16.97 12.77 -6.24
N PRO A 218 -16.45 13.81 -5.54
CA PRO A 218 -16.37 13.82 -4.08
C PRO A 218 -17.70 13.49 -3.38
N LYS A 219 -18.84 13.98 -3.92
CA LYS A 219 -20.17 13.66 -3.40
C LYS A 219 -20.46 12.15 -3.41
N SER A 220 -20.05 11.44 -4.47
CA SER A 220 -20.21 9.99 -4.58
C SER A 220 -19.29 9.26 -3.60
N LEU A 221 -18.06 9.76 -3.38
CA LEU A 221 -17.17 9.23 -2.36
C LEU A 221 -17.78 9.36 -0.95
N HIS A 222 -18.38 10.51 -0.62
CA HIS A 222 -19.09 10.73 0.65
C HIS A 222 -20.26 9.77 0.85
N GLU A 223 -20.95 9.39 -0.22
CA GLU A 223 -22.13 8.53 -0.19
C GLU A 223 -21.77 7.04 -0.13
N TYR A 224 -20.81 6.60 -0.94
CA TYR A 224 -20.56 5.18 -1.19
C TYR A 224 -19.30 4.63 -0.51
N VAL A 225 -18.25 5.44 -0.33
CA VAL A 225 -16.92 4.96 0.08
C VAL A 225 -16.59 5.35 1.53
N PHE A 226 -16.70 6.65 1.84
CA PHE A 226 -16.28 7.19 3.14
C PHE A 226 -17.05 6.65 4.35
N PRO A 227 -18.35 6.27 4.28
CA PRO A 227 -19.02 5.61 5.39
C PRO A 227 -18.34 4.31 5.81
N TRP A 228 -17.79 3.57 4.84
CA TRP A 228 -17.04 2.35 5.10
C TRP A 228 -15.63 2.65 5.61
N TYR A 229 -14.92 3.63 5.04
CA TYR A 229 -13.61 4.04 5.58
C TYR A 229 -13.67 4.39 7.06
N LYS A 230 -14.69 5.15 7.48
CA LYS A 230 -14.89 5.49 8.91
C LYS A 230 -15.02 4.24 9.78
N ARG A 231 -15.69 3.19 9.31
CA ARG A 231 -15.82 1.91 10.02
C ARG A 231 -14.49 1.18 10.09
N LEU A 232 -13.77 1.09 8.96
CA LEU A 232 -12.46 0.43 8.89
C LEU A 232 -11.42 1.12 9.79
N ILE A 233 -11.37 2.46 9.75
CA ILE A 233 -10.50 3.27 10.59
C ILE A 233 -10.83 3.04 12.06
N LYS A 234 -12.12 3.09 12.42
CA LYS A 234 -12.55 2.82 13.79
C LYS A 234 -12.13 1.44 14.28
N ILE A 235 -12.30 0.39 13.48
CA ILE A 235 -11.89 -0.99 13.85
C ILE A 235 -10.39 -1.06 14.14
N ALA A 236 -9.57 -0.44 13.28
CA ALA A 236 -8.12 -0.41 13.45
C ALA A 236 -7.70 0.38 14.71
N HIS A 237 -8.27 1.57 14.89
CA HIS A 237 -7.96 2.45 16.03
C HIS A 237 -8.41 1.88 17.36
N ASP A 238 -9.59 1.25 17.43
CA ASP A 238 -10.07 0.57 18.64
C ASP A 238 -9.12 -0.56 19.07
N ALA A 239 -8.43 -1.18 18.10
CA ALA A 239 -7.38 -2.18 18.35
C ALA A 239 -5.96 -1.58 18.48
N GLY A 240 -5.84 -0.25 18.54
CA GLY A 240 -4.57 0.47 18.70
C GLY A 240 -3.65 0.48 17.47
N ARG A 241 -4.18 0.09 16.29
CA ARG A 241 -3.43 -0.03 15.03
C ARG A 241 -3.63 1.20 14.15
N PRO A 242 -2.56 1.86 13.67
CA PRO A 242 -2.67 2.94 12.71
C PRO A 242 -3.14 2.44 11.35
N VAL A 243 -3.81 3.33 10.61
CA VAL A 243 -4.31 3.10 9.26
C VAL A 243 -3.51 3.90 8.24
N ILE A 244 -3.02 3.20 7.23
CA ILE A 244 -2.36 3.77 6.07
C ILE A 244 -3.36 3.75 4.92
N LEU A 245 -3.60 4.89 4.28
CA LEU A 245 -4.25 4.91 2.98
C LEU A 245 -3.18 4.84 1.90
N HIS A 246 -3.24 3.84 1.04
CA HIS A 246 -2.61 3.89 -0.26
C HIS A 246 -3.65 4.33 -1.30
N SER A 247 -3.36 5.41 -2.02
CA SER A 247 -4.11 5.87 -3.18
C SER A 247 -3.20 6.65 -4.10
N CYS A 248 -3.23 6.30 -5.38
CA CYS A 248 -2.63 7.06 -6.48
C CYS A 248 -3.51 8.24 -6.90
N GLY A 249 -2.96 9.08 -7.78
CA GLY A 249 -3.72 10.18 -8.39
C GLY A 249 -3.90 11.43 -7.50
N ASN A 250 -4.73 12.35 -8.01
CA ASN A 250 -4.98 13.65 -7.40
C ASN A 250 -6.18 13.61 -6.45
N LEU A 251 -5.90 13.73 -5.16
CA LEU A 251 -6.90 13.70 -4.09
C LEU A 251 -7.13 15.07 -3.45
N LYS A 252 -6.73 16.16 -4.13
CA LYS A 252 -6.75 17.52 -3.56
C LYS A 252 -8.11 17.92 -3.02
N GLU A 253 -9.18 17.50 -3.69
CA GLU A 253 -10.56 17.83 -3.31
C GLU A 253 -11.04 17.10 -2.05
N ILE A 254 -10.37 16.01 -1.65
CA ILE A 254 -10.80 15.14 -0.54
C ILE A 254 -9.76 14.98 0.57
N TYR A 255 -8.60 15.64 0.48
CA TYR A 255 -7.57 15.52 1.53
C TYR A 255 -8.09 15.90 2.92
N GLU A 256 -8.91 16.94 3.01
CA GLU A 256 -9.50 17.36 4.29
C GLU A 256 -10.47 16.32 4.85
N ASP A 257 -11.25 15.65 3.99
CA ASP A 257 -12.12 14.54 4.40
C ASP A 257 -11.30 13.36 4.94
N LEU A 258 -10.26 12.96 4.21
CA LEU A 258 -9.38 11.85 4.58
C LEU A 258 -8.69 12.11 5.92
N ILE A 259 -8.10 13.30 6.10
CA ILE A 259 -7.46 13.71 7.36
C ILE A 259 -8.47 13.74 8.50
N THR A 260 -9.67 14.29 8.26
CA THR A 260 -10.73 14.38 9.29
C THR A 260 -11.26 12.99 9.69
N MET A 261 -11.33 12.04 8.76
CA MET A 261 -11.70 10.66 9.07
C MET A 261 -10.66 9.94 9.95
N GLY A 262 -9.42 10.45 10.00
CA GLY A 262 -8.39 9.95 10.90
C GLY A 262 -7.45 8.92 10.28
N ILE A 263 -7.22 8.93 8.97
CA ILE A 263 -6.10 8.15 8.44
C ILE A 263 -4.77 8.65 9.04
N ASP A 264 -3.90 7.74 9.45
CA ASP A 264 -2.66 8.10 10.13
C ASP A 264 -1.58 8.50 9.12
N ALA A 265 -1.58 7.84 7.97
CA ALA A 265 -0.59 8.08 6.92
C ALA A 265 -1.15 7.92 5.51
N LYS A 266 -0.52 8.62 4.56
CA LYS A 266 -0.80 8.53 3.12
C LYS A 266 0.41 7.98 2.36
N HIS A 267 0.13 7.03 1.51
CA HIS A 267 0.87 6.63 0.32
C HIS A 267 -0.13 6.79 -0.86
N SER A 268 0.20 6.99 -2.12
CA SER A 268 1.50 7.10 -2.78
C SER A 268 1.76 8.55 -3.24
N TYR A 269 2.83 8.83 -4.00
CA TYR A 269 3.11 10.17 -4.50
C TYR A 269 3.72 10.12 -5.90
N GLU A 270 3.23 10.99 -6.77
CA GLU A 270 3.72 11.18 -8.14
C GLU A 270 4.10 12.66 -8.28
N ASP A 271 5.34 12.94 -8.68
CA ASP A 271 5.85 14.31 -8.70
C ASP A 271 5.09 15.19 -9.70
N VAL A 272 4.55 14.58 -10.75
CA VAL A 272 3.72 15.26 -11.76
C VAL A 272 2.34 15.66 -11.25
N ILE A 273 1.93 15.20 -10.07
CA ILE A 273 0.66 15.53 -9.41
C ILE A 273 0.93 16.38 -8.16
N MET A 274 1.63 15.79 -7.19
CA MET A 274 2.00 16.45 -5.93
C MET A 274 3.20 15.73 -5.34
N PRO A 275 4.40 16.31 -5.44
CA PRO A 275 5.59 15.76 -4.80
C PRO A 275 5.45 15.68 -3.28
N VAL A 276 6.10 14.68 -2.68
CA VAL A 276 5.95 14.40 -1.25
C VAL A 276 6.40 15.54 -0.33
N TRP A 277 7.38 16.34 -0.74
CA TRP A 277 7.83 17.51 0.02
C TRP A 277 6.78 18.64 0.03
N GLU A 278 6.03 18.81 -1.06
CA GLU A 278 4.92 19.78 -1.10
C GLU A 278 3.74 19.31 -0.26
N PHE A 279 3.44 18.01 -0.31
CA PHE A 279 2.45 17.40 0.56
C PHE A 279 2.84 17.57 2.04
N LYS A 280 4.11 17.29 2.40
CA LYS A 280 4.60 17.46 3.78
C LYS A 280 4.52 18.91 4.24
N LYS A 281 4.84 19.89 3.38
CA LYS A 281 4.68 21.31 3.70
C LYS A 281 3.22 21.69 3.98
N THR A 282 2.27 21.09 3.26
CA THR A 282 0.85 21.46 3.31
C THR A 282 0.08 20.71 4.40
N TYR A 283 0.30 19.40 4.52
CA TYR A 283 -0.50 18.49 5.36
C TYR A 283 0.32 17.76 6.42
N GLY A 284 1.66 17.83 6.37
CA GLY A 284 2.56 16.96 7.14
C GLY A 284 2.50 17.08 8.67
N ASN A 285 1.81 18.10 9.20
CA ASN A 285 1.52 18.25 10.63
C ASN A 285 0.27 17.48 11.07
N ARG A 286 -0.61 17.11 10.14
CA ARG A 286 -1.90 16.46 10.39
C ARG A 286 -1.96 15.01 9.91
N ILE A 287 -1.06 14.63 9.01
CA ILE A 287 -0.98 13.29 8.43
C ILE A 287 0.47 12.94 8.08
N THR A 288 0.85 11.67 8.26
CA THR A 288 2.18 11.17 7.91
C THR A 288 2.28 10.89 6.41
N ALA A 289 3.44 11.20 5.80
CA ALA A 289 3.71 10.87 4.40
C ALA A 289 4.61 9.65 4.30
N LEU A 290 4.28 8.70 3.42
CA LEU A 290 5.06 7.48 3.20
C LEU A 290 5.44 7.36 1.73
N GLY A 291 6.70 7.03 1.45
CA GLY A 291 7.20 6.91 0.09
C GLY A 291 7.46 8.26 -0.58
N GLY A 292 7.33 8.29 -1.90
CA GLY A 292 7.37 9.52 -2.70
C GLY A 292 8.72 9.85 -3.34
N PHE A 293 9.63 8.90 -3.38
CA PHE A 293 10.66 8.93 -4.41
C PHE A 293 10.05 8.47 -5.75
N ASP A 294 9.84 9.41 -6.67
CA ASP A 294 9.17 9.14 -7.94
C ASP A 294 9.81 7.96 -8.72
N VAL A 295 8.98 7.01 -9.16
CA VAL A 295 9.43 5.78 -9.83
C VAL A 295 10.12 6.10 -11.17
N ASP A 296 9.69 7.13 -11.90
CA ASP A 296 10.33 7.54 -13.14
C ASP A 296 11.79 7.96 -12.90
N LYS A 297 12.03 8.67 -11.79
CA LYS A 297 13.38 9.07 -11.37
C LYS A 297 14.24 7.88 -10.98
N ILE A 298 13.69 6.88 -10.28
CA ILE A 298 14.41 5.62 -10.00
C ILE A 298 14.83 4.94 -11.30
N CYS A 299 13.98 4.96 -12.32
CA CYS A 299 14.27 4.31 -13.60
C CYS A 299 15.29 5.08 -14.46
N ARG A 300 15.24 6.41 -14.46
CA ARG A 300 15.95 7.23 -15.48
C ARG A 300 17.17 8.00 -14.97
N LEU A 301 17.24 8.32 -13.69
CA LEU A 301 18.38 9.06 -13.15
C LEU A 301 19.64 8.19 -13.11
N THR A 302 20.79 8.84 -13.10
CA THR A 302 22.04 8.18 -12.74
C THR A 302 22.09 7.93 -11.22
N GLU A 303 22.89 6.95 -10.80
CA GLU A 303 23.03 6.62 -9.37
C GLU A 303 23.46 7.82 -8.49
N PRO A 304 24.41 8.70 -8.90
CA PRO A 304 24.73 9.90 -8.15
C PRO A 304 23.56 10.90 -8.04
N GLU A 305 22.75 11.03 -9.09
CA GLU A 305 21.55 11.88 -9.09
C GLU A 305 20.47 11.32 -8.16
N VAL A 306 20.32 9.99 -8.09
CA VAL A 306 19.42 9.32 -7.15
C VAL A 306 19.82 9.61 -5.71
N ARG A 307 21.12 9.50 -5.37
CA ARG A 307 21.61 9.84 -4.03
C ARG A 307 21.35 11.31 -3.68
N LYS A 308 21.65 12.21 -4.62
CA LYS A 308 21.39 13.64 -4.46
C LYS A 308 19.89 13.90 -4.23
N HIS A 309 19.02 13.21 -4.96
CA HIS A 309 17.58 13.35 -4.81
C HIS A 309 17.05 12.76 -3.50
N ALA A 310 17.59 11.62 -3.05
CA ALA A 310 17.26 11.02 -1.76
C ALA A 310 17.58 11.99 -0.61
N ARG A 311 18.76 12.63 -0.62
CA ARG A 311 19.12 13.68 0.35
C ARG A 311 18.16 14.86 0.29
N PHE A 312 17.82 15.32 -0.90
CA PHE A 312 16.86 16.41 -1.08
C PHE A 312 15.50 16.07 -0.44
N ILE A 313 14.98 14.86 -0.64
CA ILE A 313 13.71 14.45 -0.02
C ILE A 313 13.87 14.38 1.50
N VAL A 314 14.94 13.79 2.04
CA VAL A 314 15.21 13.78 3.48
C VAL A 314 15.22 15.21 4.06
N ASP A 315 15.89 16.12 3.38
CA ASP A 315 16.04 17.51 3.82
C ASP A 315 14.74 18.32 3.83
N ASN A 316 13.75 17.93 3.01
CA ASN A 316 12.50 18.68 2.82
C ASN A 316 11.25 17.96 3.35
N ALA A 317 11.29 16.64 3.56
CA ALA A 317 10.17 15.84 4.01
C ALA A 317 10.41 15.18 5.37
N ALA A 318 11.66 14.86 5.73
CA ALA A 318 11.94 14.00 6.87
C ALA A 318 12.34 14.75 8.15
N LYS A 319 12.97 15.93 8.07
CA LYS A 319 13.59 16.61 9.24
C LYS A 319 12.72 16.72 10.50
N GLU A 320 11.41 16.90 10.33
CA GLU A 320 10.47 17.04 11.44
C GLU A 320 9.78 15.73 11.87
N GLY A 321 10.20 14.59 11.34
CA GLY A 321 9.52 13.31 11.55
C GLY A 321 8.23 13.22 10.73
N GLY A 322 7.41 12.22 11.04
CA GLY A 322 6.16 11.96 10.30
C GLY A 322 6.40 11.72 8.81
N TYR A 323 7.50 11.05 8.46
CA TYR A 323 7.87 10.66 7.11
C TYR A 323 8.62 9.32 7.12
N ALA A 324 8.35 8.47 6.12
CA ALA A 324 9.14 7.28 5.80
C ALA A 324 9.52 7.28 4.32
N MET A 325 10.77 6.95 4.02
CA MET A 325 11.27 6.93 2.64
C MET A 325 10.88 5.63 1.92
N GLY A 326 10.56 5.77 0.65
CA GLY A 326 10.45 4.66 -0.29
C GLY A 326 9.99 5.19 -1.64
N THR A 327 9.66 4.28 -2.55
CA THR A 327 9.22 4.69 -3.87
C THR A 327 7.84 5.35 -3.83
N GLY A 328 7.53 6.13 -4.87
CA GLY A 328 6.27 6.85 -5.02
C GLY A 328 5.10 5.98 -5.44
N ASN A 329 5.32 4.67 -5.63
CA ASN A 329 4.32 3.65 -5.91
C ASN A 329 4.90 2.28 -5.50
N SER A 330 4.38 1.16 -5.96
CA SER A 330 5.04 -0.14 -5.81
C SER A 330 6.35 -0.21 -6.59
N VAL A 331 7.32 -0.96 -6.06
CA VAL A 331 8.61 -1.18 -6.72
C VAL A 331 8.39 -2.12 -7.91
N ALA A 332 8.28 -1.56 -9.11
CA ALA A 332 8.02 -2.31 -10.33
C ALA A 332 9.19 -3.21 -10.75
N ASN A 333 8.91 -4.28 -11.50
CA ASN A 333 9.93 -5.24 -11.95
C ASN A 333 10.95 -4.66 -12.95
N TYR A 334 10.66 -3.50 -13.53
CA TYR A 334 11.50 -2.79 -14.49
C TYR A 334 12.31 -1.64 -13.88
N VAL A 335 12.24 -1.43 -12.55
CA VAL A 335 13.07 -0.39 -11.92
C VAL A 335 14.55 -0.71 -12.05
N ASN A 336 15.38 0.33 -12.10
CA ASN A 336 16.82 0.14 -12.01
C ASN A 336 17.19 -0.24 -10.57
N ILE A 337 17.58 -1.51 -10.37
CA ILE A 337 17.94 -2.05 -9.05
C ILE A 337 19.08 -1.26 -8.40
N GLN A 338 20.07 -0.80 -9.16
CA GLN A 338 21.20 -0.04 -8.62
C GLN A 338 20.72 1.27 -8.00
N ASN A 339 19.83 1.95 -8.70
CA ASN A 339 19.22 3.19 -8.25
C ASN A 339 18.35 2.96 -7.02
N PHE A 340 17.52 1.91 -7.02
CA PHE A 340 16.70 1.55 -5.85
C PHE A 340 17.56 1.27 -4.60
N LEU A 341 18.62 0.46 -4.74
CA LEU A 341 19.53 0.17 -3.62
C LEU A 341 20.29 1.43 -3.17
N ALA A 342 20.69 2.31 -4.10
CA ALA A 342 21.36 3.56 -3.77
C ALA A 342 20.44 4.53 -3.02
N MET A 343 19.14 4.61 -3.39
CA MET A 343 18.14 5.39 -2.65
C MET A 343 18.06 4.93 -1.18
N LEU A 344 17.96 3.61 -0.95
CA LEU A 344 17.87 3.06 0.40
C LEU A 344 19.17 3.28 1.19
N GLU A 345 20.32 2.91 0.63
CA GLU A 345 21.61 3.08 1.30
C GLU A 345 21.90 4.54 1.65
N GLU A 346 21.61 5.46 0.73
CA GLU A 346 21.85 6.89 0.95
C GLU A 346 20.95 7.44 2.04
N THR A 347 19.66 7.08 2.01
CA THR A 347 18.71 7.51 3.03
C THR A 347 19.06 6.92 4.39
N PHE A 348 19.51 5.67 4.45
CA PHE A 348 19.92 5.04 5.71
C PHE A 348 21.11 5.78 6.35
N ASN A 349 22.08 6.19 5.52
CA ASN A 349 23.30 6.83 6.00
C ASN A 349 23.12 8.32 6.32
N TYR A 350 22.34 9.04 5.52
CA TYR A 350 22.12 10.48 5.65
C TYR A 350 20.92 10.83 6.55
N GLY A 351 19.84 10.06 6.49
CA GLY A 351 18.59 10.30 7.21
C GLY A 351 18.63 9.87 8.66
N LYS A 352 19.53 10.45 9.46
CA LYS A 352 19.61 10.27 10.92
C LYS A 352 19.07 11.52 11.62
N TYR A 353 18.43 11.35 12.76
CA TYR A 353 17.85 12.45 13.53
C TYR A 353 18.74 12.95 14.66
#